data_AF-A0A928T1J0-F1
#
_entry.id   AF-A0A928T1J0-F1
#
_cell.length_a   1.000
_cell.length_b   1.000
_cell.length_c   1.000
_cell.angle_alpha   90.00
_cell.angle_beta   90.00
_cell.angle_gamma   90.00
#
_symmetry.space_group_name_H-M   'P 1'
#
loop_
_entity.id
_entity.type
_entity.pdbx_description
1 polymer ?
#
loop_
_entity_poly.entity_id
_entity_poly.type
_entity_poly.pdbx_seq_one_letter_code
_entity_poly.pdbx_strand_id
1 'polypeptide(L)'
;MAAAAAVAAASPCFEVLDTLGGLFTLTRASPTLDGSIPLRAAQACTPFLEGNRAGFQLELGQRLELAKTLGRVTLREPPERLVRLLRGSVPRLTVEGLLPPQGALAKRLGRGLVWREGQSSRVSLFTGLFVRPRPGIVLRLGHAGNRKNVLFDVEERWLTDVTRFEPVVLCLELGGEARFPLSLHGELASLMPLSPRVRLGRAELGDAEELGRAHFAFYDQKYFEQKKRGATKKYKRLLSRETDQRPAADGELLTVTAGPSSVAAVRAPVPHLVFENAVAFEARFDGHDTQVEPERRALEELARSTRAAWAKVFDAETLERHRGALWYFTKYVTPHQAGEPLFFVKPPALLRTSPGWSTLVEGLPGPGYEVLRGVVATDRFHALPAVFRLGFPGRRVVVKAGAPLARFIPVPRQLLDAGFERVDWSFA
;
A
#
# COMPACT_ATOMS: atom_id res chain seq x y z
N MET A 1 -19.27 -17.83 -24.33
CA MET A 1 -18.23 -16.90 -24.80
C MET A 1 -18.67 -15.48 -24.49
N ALA A 2 -18.19 -14.90 -23.40
CA ALA A 2 -18.51 -13.51 -23.05
C ALA A 2 -17.60 -12.58 -23.87
N ALA A 3 -18.20 -11.67 -24.64
CA ALA A 3 -17.48 -10.65 -25.37
C ALA A 3 -16.69 -9.79 -24.38
N ALA A 4 -15.36 -9.75 -24.53
CA ALA A 4 -14.51 -8.81 -23.82
C ALA A 4 -14.91 -7.40 -24.28
N ALA A 5 -15.65 -6.67 -23.45
CA ALA A 5 -15.92 -5.26 -23.67
C ALA A 5 -14.57 -4.55 -23.82
N ALA A 6 -14.38 -3.85 -24.94
CA ALA A 6 -13.19 -3.05 -25.18
C ALA A 6 -13.10 -1.99 -24.08
N VAL A 7 -12.20 -2.22 -23.12
CA VAL A 7 -11.87 -1.24 -22.09
C VAL A 7 -11.29 -0.05 -22.83
N ALA A 8 -12.01 1.08 -22.83
CA ALA A 8 -11.49 2.34 -23.36
C ALA A 8 -10.09 2.56 -22.78
N ALA A 9 -9.11 2.81 -23.64
CA ALA A 9 -7.71 2.95 -23.23
C ALA A 9 -7.61 4.02 -22.14
N ALA A 10 -7.26 3.62 -20.93
CA ALA A 10 -7.18 4.53 -19.80
C ALA A 10 -6.13 5.61 -20.08
N SER A 11 -6.49 6.88 -19.85
CA SER A 11 -5.58 8.00 -20.09
C SER A 11 -4.25 7.80 -19.36
N PRO A 12 -3.10 8.01 -20.03
CA PRO A 12 -1.80 7.82 -19.41
C PRO A 12 -1.53 8.90 -18.36
N CYS A 13 -1.09 8.49 -17.17
CA CYS A 13 -0.78 9.41 -16.06
C CYS A 13 0.73 9.68 -15.90
N PHE A 14 1.58 8.97 -16.62
CA PHE A 14 3.02 9.21 -16.74
C PHE A 14 3.56 8.56 -18.01
N GLU A 15 4.79 8.92 -18.35
CA GLU A 15 5.56 8.33 -19.44
C GLU A 15 6.67 7.44 -18.88
N VAL A 16 7.04 6.41 -19.64
CA VAL A 16 8.07 5.43 -19.29
C VAL A 16 9.02 5.26 -20.46
N LEU A 17 10.31 5.31 -20.17
CA LEU A 17 11.39 5.06 -21.10
C LEU A 17 12.20 3.86 -20.60
N ASP A 18 12.45 2.87 -21.46
CA ASP A 18 13.20 1.66 -21.13
C ASP A 18 14.52 1.62 -21.88
N THR A 19 15.62 1.67 -21.13
CA THR A 19 16.98 1.68 -21.66
C THR A 19 17.70 0.34 -21.60
N LEU A 20 17.11 -0.68 -20.99
CA LEU A 20 17.73 -2.00 -20.86
C LEU A 20 16.90 -3.11 -21.51
N GLY A 21 15.96 -2.73 -22.38
CA GLY A 21 15.27 -3.66 -23.29
C GLY A 21 14.49 -4.74 -22.57
N GLY A 22 13.74 -4.36 -21.53
CA GLY A 22 12.87 -5.25 -20.77
C GLY A 22 13.53 -5.93 -19.58
N LEU A 23 14.64 -5.39 -19.05
CA LEU A 23 15.19 -5.89 -17.77
C LEU A 23 14.10 -5.87 -16.69
N PHE A 24 13.43 -4.73 -16.55
CA PHE A 24 12.20 -4.61 -15.78
C PHE A 24 11.06 -4.23 -16.70
N THR A 25 9.87 -4.71 -16.37
CA THR A 25 8.63 -4.30 -17.02
C THR A 25 7.68 -3.75 -15.98
N LEU A 26 6.85 -2.78 -16.39
CA LEU A 26 5.72 -2.30 -15.59
C LEU A 26 4.49 -3.09 -16.01
N THR A 27 3.96 -3.88 -15.09
CA THR A 27 2.76 -4.69 -15.28
C THR A 27 1.67 -4.21 -14.34
N ARG A 28 0.41 -4.26 -14.78
CA ARG A 28 -0.70 -4.07 -13.83
C ARG A 28 -0.81 -5.30 -12.95
N ALA A 29 -0.89 -5.08 -11.65
CA ALA A 29 -1.08 -6.16 -10.71
C ALA A 29 -2.43 -6.85 -10.90
N SER A 30 -2.39 -8.19 -10.84
CA SER A 30 -3.60 -9.01 -10.77
C SER A 30 -4.34 -8.76 -9.44
N PRO A 31 -5.66 -8.53 -9.45
CA PRO A 31 -6.43 -8.31 -8.21
C PRO A 31 -6.42 -9.55 -7.31
N THR A 32 -6.30 -10.76 -7.88
CA THR A 32 -6.34 -12.04 -7.16
C THR A 32 -4.97 -12.51 -6.69
N LEU A 33 -3.91 -11.74 -6.99
CA LEU A 33 -2.52 -12.09 -6.73
C LEU A 33 -2.13 -13.51 -7.16
N ASP A 34 -2.74 -14.05 -8.22
CA ASP A 34 -2.43 -15.39 -8.75
C ASP A 34 -2.34 -16.48 -7.66
N GLY A 35 -3.15 -16.33 -6.60
CA GLY A 35 -3.22 -17.27 -5.47
C GLY A 35 -2.48 -16.87 -4.19
N SER A 36 -1.82 -15.70 -4.11
CA SER A 36 -1.05 -15.32 -2.89
C SER A 36 -1.90 -14.73 -1.74
N ILE A 37 -3.20 -14.58 -1.93
CA ILE A 37 -4.19 -14.38 -0.85
C ILE A 37 -5.14 -15.58 -0.84
N PRO A 38 -5.50 -16.14 0.33
CA PRO A 38 -6.49 -17.20 0.42
C PRO A 38 -7.76 -16.84 -0.35
N LEU A 39 -8.25 -17.76 -1.19
CA LEU A 39 -9.44 -17.53 -2.03
C LEU A 39 -10.64 -17.01 -1.23
N ARG A 40 -10.79 -17.43 0.03
CA ARG A 40 -11.83 -16.96 0.95
C ARG A 40 -11.67 -15.49 1.31
N ALA A 41 -10.46 -15.06 1.68
CA ALA A 41 -10.14 -13.66 1.93
C ALA A 41 -10.34 -12.81 0.67
N ALA A 42 -9.95 -13.31 -0.51
CA ALA A 42 -10.19 -12.68 -1.80
C ALA A 42 -11.69 -12.49 -2.09
N GLN A 43 -12.53 -13.49 -1.84
CA GLN A 43 -13.98 -13.41 -2.06
C GLN A 43 -14.70 -12.47 -1.08
N ALA A 44 -14.15 -12.30 0.12
CA ALA A 44 -14.80 -11.58 1.22
C ALA A 44 -14.38 -10.12 1.33
N CYS A 45 -13.19 -9.75 0.84
CA CYS A 45 -12.61 -8.44 1.08
C CYS A 45 -12.19 -7.74 -0.22
N THR A 46 -13.18 -7.16 -0.91
CA THR A 46 -12.97 -6.33 -2.11
C THR A 46 -11.89 -5.26 -1.94
N PRO A 47 -11.77 -4.58 -0.77
CA PRO A 47 -10.68 -3.64 -0.55
C PRO A 47 -9.27 -4.20 -0.77
N PHE A 48 -9.00 -5.47 -0.44
CA PHE A 48 -7.68 -6.07 -0.72
C PHE A 48 -7.47 -6.34 -2.20
N LEU A 49 -8.50 -6.81 -2.89
CA LEU A 49 -8.41 -7.01 -4.35
C LEU A 49 -8.13 -5.69 -5.08
N GLU A 50 -8.72 -4.60 -4.60
CA GLU A 50 -8.43 -3.25 -5.09
C GLU A 50 -7.05 -2.76 -4.65
N GLY A 51 -6.62 -3.06 -3.42
CA GLY A 51 -5.26 -2.79 -2.96
C GLY A 51 -4.19 -3.50 -3.78
N ASN A 52 -4.44 -4.75 -4.16
CA ASN A 52 -3.54 -5.55 -5.00
C ASN A 52 -3.37 -4.94 -6.36
N ARG A 53 -4.48 -4.56 -7.02
CA ARG A 53 -4.45 -4.00 -8.37
C ARG A 53 -3.85 -2.59 -8.42
N ALA A 54 -3.75 -1.92 -7.27
CA ALA A 54 -3.38 -0.51 -7.21
C ALA A 54 -1.90 -0.34 -7.61
N GLY A 55 -1.69 0.48 -8.64
CA GLY A 55 -0.38 0.81 -9.19
C GLY A 55 0.14 -0.22 -10.20
N PHE A 56 1.42 -0.13 -10.49
CA PHE A 56 2.14 -0.97 -11.44
C PHE A 56 3.23 -1.75 -10.70
N GLN A 57 3.33 -3.05 -10.92
CA GLN A 57 4.43 -3.85 -10.39
C GLN A 57 5.65 -3.68 -11.29
N LEU A 58 6.81 -3.60 -10.67
CA LEU A 58 8.09 -3.69 -11.34
C LEU A 58 8.51 -5.16 -11.32
N GLU A 59 8.23 -5.82 -12.44
CA GLU A 59 8.54 -7.21 -12.64
C GLU A 59 9.89 -7.35 -13.34
N LEU A 60 10.80 -8.07 -12.71
CA LEU A 60 12.11 -8.36 -13.23
C LEU A 60 12.00 -9.48 -14.27
N GLY A 61 12.26 -9.16 -15.55
CA GLY A 61 12.06 -10.05 -16.69
C GLY A 61 13.06 -11.20 -16.81
N GLN A 62 14.13 -11.19 -16.00
CA GLN A 62 15.10 -12.29 -15.91
C GLN A 62 15.67 -12.39 -14.51
N ARG A 63 15.94 -13.61 -14.04
CA ARG A 63 16.56 -13.84 -12.73
C ARG A 63 17.91 -13.12 -12.64
N LEU A 64 18.12 -12.40 -11.54
CA LEU A 64 19.42 -11.80 -11.18
C LEU A 64 19.93 -12.44 -9.90
N GLU A 65 21.20 -12.83 -9.87
CA GLU A 65 21.84 -13.31 -8.65
C GLU A 65 22.79 -12.25 -8.10
N LEU A 66 22.57 -11.83 -6.86
CA LEU A 66 23.50 -10.97 -6.16
C LEU A 66 24.54 -11.83 -5.45
N ALA A 67 25.81 -11.48 -5.57
CA ALA A 67 26.91 -11.99 -4.77
C ALA A 67 27.42 -10.90 -3.83
N LYS A 68 27.87 -11.32 -2.64
CA LYS A 68 28.51 -10.43 -1.66
C LYS A 68 29.97 -10.82 -1.51
N THR A 69 30.86 -9.86 -1.69
CA THR A 69 32.29 -9.96 -1.39
C THR A 69 32.64 -8.97 -0.27
N LEU A 70 33.90 -8.96 0.19
CA LEU A 70 34.33 -8.02 1.23
C LEU A 70 34.09 -6.58 0.77
N GLY A 71 33.08 -5.95 1.35
CA GLY A 71 32.71 -4.56 1.07
C GLY A 71 31.83 -4.30 -0.15
N ARG A 72 31.52 -5.30 -1.00
CA ARG A 72 30.75 -5.09 -2.25
C ARG A 72 29.60 -6.07 -2.40
N VAL A 73 28.56 -5.60 -3.08
CA VAL A 73 27.48 -6.45 -3.63
C VAL A 73 27.49 -6.23 -5.14
N THR A 74 27.55 -7.31 -5.90
CA THR A 74 27.62 -7.30 -7.37
C THR A 74 26.68 -8.35 -7.95
N LEU A 75 26.39 -8.26 -9.25
CA LEU A 75 25.75 -9.37 -9.96
C LEU A 75 26.75 -10.52 -10.12
N ARG A 76 26.32 -11.73 -9.77
CA ARG A 76 27.02 -12.96 -10.12
C ARG A 76 26.72 -13.26 -11.58
N GLU A 77 27.76 -13.41 -12.39
CA GLU A 77 27.66 -13.81 -13.81
C GLU A 77 26.57 -13.04 -14.58
N PRO A 78 26.65 -11.69 -14.66
CA PRO A 78 25.61 -10.91 -15.32
C PRO A 78 25.46 -11.34 -16.79
N PRO A 79 24.24 -11.50 -17.31
CA PRO A 79 24.02 -11.89 -18.70
C PRO A 79 24.79 -10.97 -19.65
N GLU A 80 25.54 -11.52 -20.59
CA GLU A 80 26.40 -10.71 -21.48
C GLU A 80 25.61 -9.63 -22.21
N ARG A 81 24.40 -9.96 -22.66
CA ARG A 81 23.47 -9.02 -23.30
C ARG A 81 23.22 -7.80 -22.42
N LEU A 82 22.99 -8.02 -21.12
CA LEU A 82 22.71 -6.96 -20.16
C LEU A 82 23.93 -6.07 -19.92
N VAL A 83 25.13 -6.66 -19.83
CA VAL A 83 26.38 -5.90 -19.72
C VAL A 83 26.62 -5.04 -20.96
N ARG A 84 26.39 -5.59 -22.16
CA ARG A 84 26.50 -4.85 -23.42
C ARG A 84 25.49 -3.71 -23.48
N LEU A 85 24.22 -3.96 -23.16
CA LEU A 85 23.16 -2.94 -23.12
C LEU A 85 23.52 -1.81 -22.16
N LEU A 86 23.96 -2.12 -20.94
CA LEU A 86 24.36 -1.09 -19.98
C LEU A 86 25.53 -0.24 -20.48
N ARG A 87 26.59 -0.88 -20.99
CA ARG A 87 27.78 -0.18 -21.50
C ARG A 87 27.44 0.73 -22.69
N GLY A 88 26.56 0.30 -23.59
CA GLY A 88 26.09 1.12 -24.69
C GLY A 88 25.14 2.24 -24.26
N SER A 89 24.31 1.99 -23.23
CA SER A 89 23.28 2.93 -22.81
C SER A 89 23.81 4.09 -21.98
N VAL A 90 24.77 3.88 -21.07
CA VAL A 90 25.24 4.94 -20.15
C VAL A 90 25.81 6.17 -20.88
N PRO A 91 26.68 6.04 -21.90
CA PRO A 91 27.15 7.20 -22.66
C PRO A 91 26.00 7.93 -23.38
N ARG A 92 25.06 7.18 -23.95
CA ARG A 92 23.92 7.75 -24.66
C ARG A 92 22.96 8.49 -23.73
N LEU A 93 22.61 7.88 -22.59
CA LEU A 93 21.84 8.50 -21.51
C LEU A 93 22.44 9.84 -21.07
N THR A 94 23.77 9.94 -21.09
CA THR A 94 24.49 11.16 -20.76
C THR A 94 24.39 12.21 -21.86
N VAL A 95 24.61 11.82 -23.11
CA VAL A 95 24.54 12.72 -24.28
C VAL A 95 23.13 13.27 -24.48
N GLU A 96 22.10 12.45 -24.28
CA GLU A 96 20.69 12.84 -24.40
C GLU A 96 20.15 13.60 -23.18
N GLY A 97 20.99 13.84 -22.16
CA GLY A 97 20.63 14.63 -20.98
C GLY A 97 19.72 13.92 -19.97
N LEU A 98 19.49 12.61 -20.13
CA LEU A 98 18.76 11.77 -19.16
C LEU A 98 19.58 11.53 -17.89
N LEU A 99 20.92 11.56 -17.99
CA LEU A 99 21.84 11.54 -16.87
C LEU A 99 22.83 12.70 -16.95
N PRO A 100 23.15 13.39 -15.84
CA PRO A 100 24.22 14.37 -15.84
C PRO A 100 25.59 13.71 -16.13
N PRO A 101 26.43 14.25 -17.04
CA PRO A 101 27.68 13.59 -17.44
C PRO A 101 28.67 13.29 -16.32
N GLN A 102 28.72 14.15 -15.31
CA GLN A 102 29.57 13.96 -14.14
C GLN A 102 28.78 13.53 -12.89
N GLY A 103 27.51 13.17 -13.08
CA GLY A 103 26.59 12.78 -12.02
C GLY A 103 27.01 11.48 -11.35
N ALA A 104 26.72 11.38 -10.05
CA ALA A 104 27.05 10.20 -9.26
C ALA A 104 26.43 8.91 -9.83
N LEU A 105 25.22 8.99 -10.39
CA LEU A 105 24.54 7.84 -10.97
C LEU A 105 25.24 7.34 -12.25
N ALA A 106 25.61 8.21 -13.19
CA ALA A 106 26.36 7.80 -14.38
C ALA A 106 27.68 7.09 -14.02
N LYS A 107 28.42 7.64 -13.04
CA LYS A 107 29.64 7.02 -12.51
C LYS A 107 29.39 5.65 -11.87
N ARG A 108 28.27 5.48 -11.15
CA ARG A 108 27.87 4.20 -10.53
C ARG A 108 27.50 3.17 -11.59
N LEU A 109 26.68 3.55 -12.58
CA LEU A 109 26.27 2.68 -13.68
C LEU A 109 27.44 2.23 -14.54
N GLY A 110 28.48 3.05 -14.70
CA GLY A 110 29.74 2.64 -15.34
C GLY A 110 30.46 1.48 -14.63
N ARG A 111 30.13 1.18 -13.36
CA ARG A 111 30.67 0.06 -12.58
C ARG A 111 29.74 -1.15 -12.53
N GLY A 112 28.48 -1.01 -12.93
CA GLY A 112 27.48 -2.08 -12.94
C GLY A 112 26.07 -1.61 -12.55
N LEU A 113 25.09 -2.52 -12.68
CA LEU A 113 23.68 -2.27 -12.34
C LEU A 113 23.37 -2.24 -10.85
N VAL A 114 24.23 -2.87 -10.06
CA VAL A 114 24.04 -3.09 -8.64
C VAL A 114 25.22 -2.48 -7.89
N TRP A 115 24.92 -1.75 -6.83
CA TRP A 115 25.94 -1.21 -5.95
C TRP A 115 25.45 -1.15 -4.51
N ARG A 116 26.39 -1.14 -3.57
CA ARG A 116 26.11 -0.99 -2.14
C ARG A 116 25.99 0.49 -1.77
N GLU A 117 25.03 0.83 -0.90
CA GLU A 117 24.89 2.19 -0.36
C GLU A 117 25.59 2.28 1.01
N GLY A 118 26.74 2.97 1.04
CA GLY A 118 27.53 3.18 2.25
C GLY A 118 27.98 1.86 2.93
N GLN A 119 28.06 1.87 4.26
CA GLN A 119 28.38 0.67 5.06
C GLN A 119 27.14 -0.15 5.46
N SER A 120 25.95 0.22 4.97
CA SER A 120 24.70 -0.43 5.37
C SER A 120 24.47 -1.78 4.68
N SER A 121 23.40 -2.48 5.06
CA SER A 121 22.83 -3.62 4.34
C SER A 121 22.02 -3.20 3.10
N ARG A 122 22.10 -1.93 2.67
CA ARG A 122 21.36 -1.41 1.53
C ARG A 122 22.08 -1.64 0.21
N VAL A 123 21.32 -2.08 -0.77
CA VAL A 123 21.77 -2.36 -2.13
C VAL A 123 20.88 -1.62 -3.10
N SER A 124 21.47 -0.83 -3.99
CA SER A 124 20.75 -0.17 -5.07
C SER A 124 20.84 -0.99 -6.34
N LEU A 125 19.71 -1.12 -7.03
CA LEU A 125 19.55 -1.83 -8.30
C LEU A 125 18.90 -0.88 -9.31
N PHE A 126 19.62 -0.56 -10.37
CA PHE A 126 19.06 0.19 -11.49
C PHE A 126 18.18 -0.71 -12.36
N THR A 127 16.95 -0.26 -12.61
CA THR A 127 15.95 -1.06 -13.33
C THR A 127 16.05 -0.95 -14.84
N GLY A 128 16.78 0.05 -15.37
CA GLY A 128 16.76 0.42 -16.78
C GLY A 128 15.59 1.33 -17.16
N LEU A 129 14.63 1.53 -16.25
CA LEU A 129 13.47 2.38 -16.49
C LEU A 129 13.75 3.82 -16.06
N PHE A 130 13.24 4.75 -16.85
CA PHE A 130 13.03 6.12 -16.47
C PHE A 130 11.56 6.47 -16.57
N VAL A 131 11.09 7.37 -15.71
CA VAL A 131 9.69 7.79 -15.69
C VAL A 131 9.57 9.30 -15.63
N ARG A 132 8.50 9.83 -16.23
CA ARG A 132 8.14 11.25 -16.15
C ARG A 132 6.66 11.37 -15.79
N PRO A 133 6.32 11.78 -14.55
CA PRO A 133 4.94 12.02 -14.16
C PRO A 133 4.29 13.11 -15.04
N ARG A 134 2.98 12.98 -15.33
CA ARG A 134 2.22 14.09 -15.94
C ARG A 134 2.01 15.21 -14.90
N PRO A 135 1.74 16.46 -15.32
CA PRO A 135 1.42 17.56 -14.40
C PRO A 135 0.31 17.20 -13.41
N GLY A 136 0.55 17.43 -12.12
CA GLY A 136 -0.40 17.09 -11.05
C GLY A 136 -0.37 15.62 -10.62
N ILE A 137 0.58 14.82 -11.13
CA ILE A 137 0.81 13.44 -10.69
C ILE A 137 2.16 13.36 -9.98
N VAL A 138 2.20 12.58 -8.91
CA VAL A 138 3.42 12.13 -8.25
C VAL A 138 3.45 10.61 -8.31
N LEU A 139 4.61 10.02 -8.59
CA LEU A 139 4.77 8.57 -8.57
C LEU A 139 5.45 8.15 -7.27
N ARG A 140 4.85 7.21 -6.56
CA ARG A 140 5.43 6.59 -5.38
C ARG A 140 6.01 5.23 -5.74
N LEU A 141 7.32 5.10 -5.63
CA LEU A 141 8.04 3.84 -5.70
C LEU A 141 8.15 3.23 -4.30
N GLY A 142 7.83 1.95 -4.13
CA GLY A 142 7.98 1.25 -2.86
C GLY A 142 7.88 -0.26 -3.03
N HIS A 143 7.63 -0.98 -1.94
CA HIS A 143 7.49 -2.44 -1.97
C HIS A 143 6.33 -2.92 -2.87
N ALA A 144 6.35 -4.19 -3.27
CA ALA A 144 5.37 -4.85 -4.16
C ALA A 144 3.98 -5.09 -3.51
N GLY A 145 3.45 -4.11 -2.77
CA GLY A 145 2.17 -4.22 -2.04
C GLY A 145 2.06 -5.49 -1.19
N ASN A 146 1.00 -6.27 -1.40
CA ASN A 146 0.71 -7.51 -0.65
C ASN A 146 1.60 -8.72 -1.04
N ARG A 147 2.58 -8.51 -1.92
CA ARG A 147 3.63 -9.48 -2.29
C ARG A 147 4.99 -9.05 -1.75
N LYS A 148 5.01 -8.32 -0.63
CA LYS A 148 6.23 -7.90 0.05
C LYS A 148 7.17 -9.11 0.26
N ASN A 149 8.45 -8.89 -0.03
CA ASN A 149 9.49 -9.88 0.21
C ASN A 149 9.88 -9.91 1.72
N VAL A 150 10.20 -11.10 2.23
CA VAL A 150 10.65 -11.26 3.63
C VAL A 150 12.15 -11.06 3.82
N LEU A 151 12.94 -11.16 2.73
CA LEU A 151 14.39 -11.05 2.74
C LEU A 151 14.89 -9.63 2.55
N PHE A 152 14.08 -8.75 1.99
CA PHE A 152 14.41 -7.35 1.80
C PHE A 152 13.16 -6.46 1.79
N ASP A 153 13.35 -5.19 2.12
CA ASP A 153 12.36 -4.14 1.86
C ASP A 153 12.81 -3.25 0.70
N VAL A 154 11.87 -2.54 0.08
CA VAL A 154 12.17 -1.50 -0.91
C VAL A 154 11.93 -0.16 -0.26
N GLU A 155 12.98 0.64 -0.15
CA GLU A 155 12.89 2.00 0.36
C GLU A 155 11.92 2.82 -0.50
N GLU A 156 11.05 3.55 0.18
CA GLU A 156 10.11 4.43 -0.47
C GLU A 156 10.82 5.60 -1.14
N ARG A 157 10.46 5.88 -2.40
CA ARG A 157 10.90 7.08 -3.12
C ARG A 157 9.72 7.72 -3.82
N TRP A 158 9.79 9.04 -3.94
CA TRP A 158 8.80 9.83 -4.63
C TRP A 158 9.44 10.48 -5.86
N LEU A 159 8.85 10.24 -7.02
CA LEU A 159 9.29 10.76 -8.32
C LEU A 159 8.29 11.85 -8.73
N THR A 160 8.78 13.07 -8.87
CA THR A 160 8.00 14.32 -8.91
C THR A 160 8.38 15.25 -10.05
N ASP A 161 9.48 14.98 -10.78
CA ASP A 161 9.95 15.83 -11.87
C ASP A 161 9.09 15.62 -13.11
N VAL A 162 8.15 16.54 -13.33
CA VAL A 162 7.26 16.53 -14.50
C VAL A 162 7.97 17.00 -15.79
N THR A 163 9.18 17.51 -15.70
CA THR A 163 9.93 18.10 -16.82
C THR A 163 10.96 17.14 -17.39
N ARG A 164 11.52 16.26 -16.56
CA ARG A 164 12.59 15.32 -16.94
C ARG A 164 12.22 13.89 -16.60
N PHE A 165 12.86 12.97 -17.30
CA PHE A 165 12.81 11.55 -16.98
C PHE A 165 13.67 11.26 -15.75
N GLU A 166 13.06 10.76 -14.69
CA GLU A 166 13.77 10.32 -13.48
C GLU A 166 14.10 8.83 -13.54
N PRO A 167 15.34 8.43 -13.19
CA PRO A 167 15.74 7.03 -13.18
C PRO A 167 15.07 6.28 -12.02
N VAL A 168 14.49 5.12 -12.35
CA VAL A 168 13.92 4.21 -11.37
C VAL A 168 15.02 3.30 -10.83
N VAL A 169 15.47 3.59 -9.62
CA VAL A 169 16.48 2.80 -8.87
C VAL A 169 15.81 2.24 -7.63
N LEU A 170 15.81 0.91 -7.51
CA LEU A 170 15.34 0.21 -6.33
C LEU A 170 16.43 0.24 -5.26
N CYS A 171 16.15 0.82 -4.11
CA CYS A 171 17.01 0.73 -2.93
C CYS A 171 16.48 -0.39 -2.03
N LEU A 172 17.14 -1.54 -2.07
CA LEU A 172 16.78 -2.73 -1.31
C LEU A 172 17.45 -2.69 0.06
N GLU A 173 16.67 -2.71 1.14
CA GLU A 173 17.17 -2.90 2.49
C GLU A 173 17.14 -4.39 2.83
N LEU A 174 18.32 -5.04 2.82
CA LEU A 174 18.41 -6.48 3.07
C LEU A 174 18.20 -6.77 4.56
N GLY A 175 17.29 -7.71 4.85
CA GLY A 175 17.03 -8.23 6.19
C GLY A 175 18.14 -9.18 6.67
N GLY A 176 18.19 -9.43 7.98
CA GLY A 176 19.21 -10.32 8.59
C GLY A 176 19.20 -11.77 8.09
N GLU A 177 18.06 -12.21 7.54
CA GLU A 177 17.89 -13.54 6.94
C GLU A 177 18.35 -13.62 5.49
N ALA A 178 18.67 -12.50 4.84
CA ALA A 178 19.18 -12.51 3.47
C ALA A 178 20.54 -13.25 3.40
N ARG A 179 20.58 -14.35 2.66
CA ARG A 179 21.79 -15.13 2.40
C ARG A 179 22.29 -14.87 0.98
N PHE A 180 23.60 -14.97 0.79
CA PHE A 180 24.24 -14.84 -0.51
C PHE A 180 24.72 -16.21 -1.01
N PRO A 181 24.56 -16.53 -2.32
CA PRO A 181 23.98 -15.68 -3.35
C PRO A 181 22.48 -15.43 -3.15
N LEU A 182 22.03 -14.18 -3.38
CA LEU A 182 20.63 -13.79 -3.26
C LEU A 182 20.01 -13.75 -4.65
N SER A 183 19.03 -14.62 -4.90
CA SER A 183 18.31 -14.67 -6.18
C SER A 183 17.12 -13.72 -6.18
N LEU A 184 17.08 -12.80 -7.16
CA LEU A 184 15.98 -11.88 -7.41
C LEU A 184 15.25 -12.30 -8.69
N HIS A 185 13.92 -12.36 -8.65
CA HIS A 185 13.04 -12.65 -9.79
C HIS A 185 11.61 -12.19 -9.47
N GLY A 186 10.78 -12.01 -10.50
CA GLY A 186 9.38 -11.62 -10.36
C GLY A 186 9.19 -10.16 -9.92
N GLU A 187 8.11 -9.89 -9.20
CA GLU A 187 7.74 -8.55 -8.74
C GLU A 187 8.56 -8.13 -7.53
N LEU A 188 9.35 -7.06 -7.68
CA LEU A 188 10.23 -6.59 -6.60
C LEU A 188 9.71 -5.32 -5.93
N ALA A 189 8.98 -4.49 -6.66
CA ALA A 189 8.53 -3.17 -6.22
C ALA A 189 7.20 -2.80 -6.88
N SER A 190 6.56 -1.74 -6.41
CA SER A 190 5.43 -1.12 -7.09
C SER A 190 5.65 0.38 -7.31
N LEU A 191 5.09 0.88 -8.42
CA LEU A 191 5.03 2.28 -8.79
C LEU A 191 3.56 2.73 -8.82
N MET A 192 3.20 3.64 -7.92
CA MET A 192 1.83 4.09 -7.73
C MET A 192 1.67 5.56 -8.18
N PRO A 193 0.79 5.86 -9.14
CA PRO A 193 0.42 7.24 -9.43
C PRO A 193 -0.53 7.79 -8.37
N LEU A 194 -0.22 8.97 -7.85
CA LEU A 194 -0.97 9.65 -6.81
C LEU A 194 -1.16 11.13 -7.16
N SER A 195 -2.20 11.76 -6.60
CA SER A 195 -2.41 13.20 -6.70
C SER A 195 -1.88 13.88 -5.44
N PRO A 196 -1.01 14.92 -5.55
CA PRO A 196 -0.59 15.73 -4.41
C PRO A 196 -1.64 16.77 -4.01
N ARG A 197 -2.69 16.97 -4.81
CA ARG A 197 -3.73 17.99 -4.59
C ARG A 197 -4.77 17.50 -3.59
N VAL A 198 -4.35 17.41 -2.34
CA VAL A 198 -5.14 16.85 -1.25
C VAL A 198 -5.14 17.80 -0.07
N ARG A 199 -6.32 18.06 0.48
CA ARG A 199 -6.47 18.74 1.78
C ARG A 199 -6.77 17.71 2.86
N LEU A 200 -6.05 17.80 3.98
CA LEU A 200 -6.30 16.99 5.16
C LEU A 200 -7.17 17.80 6.13
N GLY A 201 -8.35 17.27 6.45
CA GLY A 201 -9.28 17.85 7.41
C GLY A 201 -9.34 17.02 8.69
N ARG A 202 -9.75 17.66 9.78
CA ARG A 202 -10.10 16.99 11.04
C ARG A 202 -11.43 17.54 11.56
N ALA A 203 -12.26 16.67 12.11
CA ALA A 203 -13.50 17.01 12.78
C ALA A 203 -13.71 16.11 14.00
N GLU A 204 -14.48 16.58 14.96
CA GLU A 204 -15.02 15.74 16.02
C GLU A 204 -16.29 15.04 15.54
N LEU A 205 -16.67 13.92 16.17
CA LEU A 205 -17.87 13.16 15.77
C LEU A 205 -19.15 14.00 15.80
N GLY A 206 -19.24 14.99 16.70
CA GLY A 206 -20.41 15.88 16.80
C GLY A 206 -20.56 16.80 15.58
N ASP A 207 -19.45 17.21 14.96
CA ASP A 207 -19.44 18.07 13.76
C ASP A 207 -19.69 17.27 12.46
N ALA A 208 -19.69 15.93 12.56
CA ALA A 208 -19.84 15.01 11.44
C ALA A 208 -20.75 13.83 11.83
N GLU A 209 -21.86 14.14 12.50
CA GLU A 209 -22.83 13.16 13.00
C GLU A 209 -23.30 12.19 11.92
N GLU A 210 -23.43 12.66 10.67
CA GLU A 210 -23.87 11.87 9.52
C GLU A 210 -22.94 10.69 9.23
N LEU A 211 -21.63 10.81 9.48
CA LEU A 211 -20.67 9.71 9.36
C LEU A 211 -20.89 8.66 10.45
N GLY A 212 -21.22 9.09 11.67
CA GLY A 212 -21.59 8.20 12.77
C GLY A 212 -22.85 7.39 12.44
N ARG A 213 -23.88 8.05 11.89
CA ARG A 213 -25.10 7.38 11.41
C ARG A 213 -24.84 6.43 10.25
N ALA A 214 -23.97 6.80 9.30
CA ALA A 214 -23.57 5.93 8.20
C ALA A 214 -22.84 4.67 8.71
N HIS A 215 -21.99 4.81 9.74
CA HIS A 215 -21.33 3.69 10.41
C HIS A 215 -22.35 2.75 11.08
N PHE A 216 -23.32 3.30 11.82
CA PHE A 216 -24.43 2.52 12.40
C PHE A 216 -25.27 1.79 11.36
N ALA A 217 -25.56 2.44 10.22
CA ALA A 217 -26.29 1.82 9.12
C ALA A 217 -25.50 0.69 8.46
N PHE A 218 -24.17 0.83 8.34
CA PHE A 218 -23.32 -0.22 7.77
C PHE A 218 -23.17 -1.41 8.73
N TYR A 219 -22.88 -1.17 10.01
CA TYR A 219 -22.72 -2.19 11.03
C TYR A 219 -24.02 -2.38 11.83
N ASP A 220 -25.12 -2.58 11.11
CA ASP A 220 -26.42 -2.91 11.70
C ASP A 220 -26.44 -4.34 12.27
N GLN A 221 -27.51 -4.68 12.99
CA GLN A 221 -27.70 -6.02 13.54
C GLN A 221 -27.65 -7.11 12.46
N LYS A 222 -28.27 -6.85 11.29
CA LYS A 222 -28.30 -7.77 10.14
C LYS A 222 -26.90 -8.08 9.62
N TYR A 223 -25.97 -7.12 9.62
CA TYR A 223 -24.58 -7.34 9.26
C TYR A 223 -23.94 -8.38 10.19
N PHE A 224 -24.10 -8.26 11.51
CA PHE A 224 -23.51 -9.18 12.47
C PHE A 224 -24.13 -10.57 12.41
N GLU A 225 -25.45 -10.67 12.21
CA GLU A 225 -26.14 -11.94 12.02
C GLU A 225 -25.66 -12.67 10.77
N GLN A 226 -25.48 -11.95 9.65
CA GLN A 226 -24.91 -12.50 8.43
C GLN A 226 -23.44 -12.91 8.61
N LYS A 227 -22.66 -12.09 9.33
CA LYS A 227 -21.23 -12.34 9.54
C LYS A 227 -20.97 -13.64 10.31
N LYS A 228 -21.89 -14.06 11.20
CA LYS A 228 -21.85 -15.37 11.87
C LYS A 228 -21.94 -16.56 10.89
N ARG A 229 -22.59 -16.37 9.73
CA ARG A 229 -22.77 -17.41 8.71
C ARG A 229 -21.71 -17.38 7.62
N GLY A 230 -20.90 -16.32 7.54
CA GLY A 230 -19.85 -16.17 6.54
C GLY A 230 -19.57 -14.73 6.12
N ALA A 231 -18.91 -14.55 4.98
CA ALA A 231 -18.62 -13.22 4.44
C ALA A 231 -19.89 -12.47 4.01
N THR A 232 -19.98 -11.18 4.32
CA THR A 232 -21.10 -10.35 3.89
C THR A 232 -20.76 -9.64 2.57
N LYS A 233 -21.72 -9.55 1.64
CA LYS A 233 -21.58 -8.78 0.40
C LYS A 233 -22.00 -7.31 0.57
N LYS A 234 -22.11 -6.81 1.81
CA LYS A 234 -22.68 -5.48 2.10
C LYS A 234 -21.84 -4.35 1.49
N TYR A 235 -20.51 -4.43 1.62
CA TYR A 235 -19.59 -3.48 0.97
C TYR A 235 -19.75 -3.48 -0.56
N LYS A 236 -19.74 -4.66 -1.20
CA LYS A 236 -19.92 -4.75 -2.66
C LYS A 236 -21.25 -4.16 -3.14
N ARG A 237 -22.34 -4.37 -2.40
CA ARG A 237 -23.65 -3.75 -2.67
C ARG A 237 -23.68 -2.24 -2.47
N LEU A 238 -22.89 -1.73 -1.53
CA LEU A 238 -22.73 -0.29 -1.31
C LEU A 238 -22.01 0.35 -2.51
N LEU A 239 -21.01 -0.33 -3.07
CA LEU A 239 -20.26 0.15 -4.23
C LEU A 239 -21.03 0.04 -5.55
N SER A 240 -21.85 -1.00 -5.74
CA SER A 240 -22.61 -1.21 -6.98
C SER A 240 -23.68 -0.15 -7.26
N ARG A 241 -23.96 0.73 -6.29
CA ARG A 241 -24.75 1.94 -6.54
C ARG A 241 -23.84 2.93 -7.25
N GLU A 242 -23.81 2.87 -8.58
CA GLU A 242 -23.03 3.81 -9.39
C GLU A 242 -23.48 5.24 -9.10
N THR A 243 -22.51 6.13 -8.94
CA THR A 243 -22.71 7.54 -9.21
C THR A 243 -21.66 7.90 -10.25
N ASP A 244 -22.10 8.36 -11.41
CA ASP A 244 -21.29 8.89 -12.52
C ASP A 244 -20.56 10.20 -12.15
N GLN A 245 -20.28 10.41 -10.87
CA GLN A 245 -19.62 11.61 -10.40
C GLN A 245 -18.16 11.54 -10.82
N ARG A 246 -17.82 12.39 -11.80
CA ARG A 246 -16.43 12.71 -12.11
C ARG A 246 -15.77 13.19 -10.81
N PRO A 247 -14.61 12.63 -10.43
CA PRO A 247 -13.91 13.07 -9.24
C PRO A 247 -13.57 14.56 -9.37
N ALA A 248 -13.72 15.30 -8.28
CA ALA A 248 -13.17 16.65 -8.20
C ALA A 248 -11.65 16.60 -8.45
N ALA A 249 -11.10 17.63 -9.09
CA ALA A 249 -9.67 17.71 -9.39
C ALA A 249 -8.81 17.71 -8.12
N ASP A 250 -9.32 18.34 -7.05
CA ASP A 250 -8.71 18.39 -5.74
C ASP A 250 -9.46 17.46 -4.79
N GLY A 251 -8.71 16.71 -3.99
CA GLY A 251 -9.23 15.79 -2.99
C GLY A 251 -9.25 16.40 -1.61
N GLU A 252 -10.16 15.93 -0.79
CA GLU A 252 -10.14 16.10 0.66
C GLU A 252 -10.12 14.73 1.33
N LEU A 253 -9.38 14.60 2.43
CA LEU A 253 -9.47 13.50 3.38
C LEU A 253 -9.77 14.07 4.76
N LEU A 254 -11.03 13.91 5.18
CA LEU A 254 -11.49 14.29 6.51
C LEU A 254 -11.33 13.11 7.47
N THR A 255 -10.62 13.34 8.58
CA THR A 255 -10.59 12.42 9.72
C THR A 255 -11.59 12.87 10.77
N VAL A 256 -12.48 11.97 11.17
CA VAL A 256 -13.43 12.20 12.26
C VAL A 256 -13.03 11.37 13.47
N THR A 257 -12.72 12.05 14.58
CA THR A 257 -12.37 11.42 15.85
C THR A 257 -13.59 10.70 16.41
N ALA A 258 -13.54 9.37 16.49
CA ALA A 258 -14.64 8.53 17.00
C ALA A 258 -14.26 7.82 18.31
N GLY A 259 -13.17 8.26 18.96
CA GLY A 259 -12.57 7.73 20.17
C GLY A 259 -11.08 8.13 20.23
N PRO A 260 -10.30 7.67 21.23
CA PRO A 260 -8.89 8.01 21.30
C PRO A 260 -8.12 7.31 20.17
N SER A 261 -7.69 8.08 19.19
CA SER A 261 -6.86 7.63 18.06
C SER A 261 -5.64 8.54 17.91
N SER A 262 -4.45 7.96 17.73
CA SER A 262 -3.29 8.73 17.31
C SER A 262 -3.18 8.69 15.78
N VAL A 263 -3.40 9.86 15.17
CA VAL A 263 -3.34 10.06 13.73
C VAL A 263 -2.43 11.27 13.47
N ALA A 264 -1.28 11.04 12.84
CA ALA A 264 -0.38 12.10 12.42
C ALA A 264 -0.65 12.49 10.96
N ALA A 265 -0.73 13.79 10.67
CA ALA A 265 -0.83 14.28 9.31
C ALA A 265 0.57 14.49 8.72
N VAL A 266 0.82 13.92 7.54
CA VAL A 266 2.07 14.11 6.79
C VAL A 266 1.71 14.88 5.52
N ARG A 267 2.42 15.98 5.24
CA ARG A 267 2.05 16.91 4.16
C ARG A 267 2.75 16.64 2.82
N ALA A 268 3.85 15.90 2.79
CA ALA A 268 4.70 15.84 1.60
C ALA A 268 5.18 14.43 1.26
N PRO A 269 5.43 14.16 -0.03
CA PRO A 269 5.04 14.99 -1.18
C PRO A 269 3.55 14.81 -1.56
N VAL A 270 2.89 13.78 -1.02
CA VAL A 270 1.44 13.61 -1.09
C VAL A 270 0.88 13.67 0.34
N PRO A 271 -0.06 14.57 0.63
CA PRO A 271 -0.70 14.63 1.94
C PRO A 271 -1.40 13.32 2.30
N HIS A 272 -1.08 12.77 3.47
CA HIS A 272 -1.66 11.53 3.97
C HIS A 272 -1.68 11.52 5.50
N LEU A 273 -2.35 10.52 6.06
CA LEU A 273 -2.38 10.29 7.50
C LEU A 273 -1.54 9.06 7.83
N VAL A 274 -0.84 9.08 8.96
CA VAL A 274 -0.22 7.91 9.58
C VAL A 274 -1.03 7.57 10.81
N PHE A 275 -1.58 6.36 10.83
CA PHE A 275 -2.23 5.84 12.04
C PHE A 275 -1.21 5.11 12.89
N GLU A 276 -1.20 5.43 14.17
CA GLU A 276 -0.36 4.78 15.16
C GLU A 276 -1.21 3.86 16.05
N ASN A 277 -0.59 2.78 16.48
CA ASN A 277 -1.23 1.79 17.32
C ASN A 277 -1.65 2.39 18.66
N ALA A 278 -2.95 2.40 18.98
CA ALA A 278 -3.45 2.93 20.23
C ALA A 278 -3.23 1.97 21.42
N VAL A 279 -3.31 0.65 21.18
CA VAL A 279 -3.22 -0.38 22.22
C VAL A 279 -2.12 -1.37 21.84
N ALA A 280 -1.12 -1.52 22.70
CA ALA A 280 -0.09 -2.53 22.50
C ALA A 280 -0.73 -3.92 22.42
N PHE A 281 -0.23 -4.79 21.55
CA PHE A 281 -0.72 -6.16 21.46
C PHE A 281 0.39 -7.14 21.10
N GLU A 282 0.15 -8.39 21.44
CA GLU A 282 0.94 -9.52 21.01
C GLU A 282 0.13 -10.38 20.06
N ALA A 283 0.79 -10.94 19.05
CA ALA A 283 0.12 -11.78 18.07
C ALA A 283 0.98 -12.99 17.72
N ARG A 284 0.32 -14.13 17.48
CA ARG A 284 0.92 -15.38 17.03
C ARG A 284 -0.04 -16.13 16.13
N PHE A 285 0.49 -16.76 15.10
CA PHE A 285 -0.22 -17.75 14.30
C PHE A 285 0.41 -19.11 14.56
N ASP A 286 -0.35 -20.12 14.97
CA ASP A 286 0.19 -21.45 15.28
C ASP A 286 0.12 -22.45 14.11
N GLY A 287 -0.34 -22.00 12.94
CA GLY A 287 -0.62 -22.85 11.78
C GLY A 287 -2.11 -23.10 11.59
N HIS A 288 -2.92 -22.87 12.61
CA HIS A 288 -4.38 -22.97 12.55
C HIS A 288 -5.05 -21.69 13.03
N ASP A 289 -4.73 -21.21 14.23
CA ASP A 289 -5.39 -20.07 14.84
C ASP A 289 -4.47 -18.86 14.92
N THR A 290 -5.04 -17.69 14.61
CA THR A 290 -4.41 -16.40 14.87
C THR A 290 -4.87 -15.90 16.24
N GLN A 291 -3.95 -15.87 17.19
CA GLN A 291 -4.16 -15.35 18.54
C GLN A 291 -3.65 -13.91 18.58
N VAL A 292 -4.46 -13.00 19.12
CA VAL A 292 -4.09 -11.60 19.34
C VAL A 292 -4.51 -11.20 20.73
N GLU A 293 -3.52 -10.82 21.55
CA GLU A 293 -3.68 -10.47 22.95
C GLU A 293 -3.35 -8.98 23.12
N PRO A 294 -4.35 -8.10 23.09
CA PRO A 294 -4.16 -6.69 23.38
C PRO A 294 -3.91 -6.48 24.88
N GLU A 295 -3.15 -5.45 25.22
CA GLU A 295 -2.97 -5.02 26.60
C GLU A 295 -4.33 -4.63 27.21
N ARG A 296 -4.79 -5.45 28.16
CA ARG A 296 -6.18 -5.42 28.62
C ARG A 296 -6.61 -4.08 29.21
N ARG A 297 -5.76 -3.46 30.03
CA ARG A 297 -6.08 -2.18 30.69
C ARG A 297 -6.22 -1.07 29.66
N ALA A 298 -5.26 -0.94 28.75
CA ALA A 298 -5.34 0.02 27.65
C ALA A 298 -6.55 -0.23 26.73
N LEU A 299 -6.92 -1.49 26.45
CA LEU A 299 -8.12 -1.81 25.68
C LEU A 299 -9.41 -1.39 26.41
N GLU A 300 -9.52 -1.66 27.71
CA GLU A 300 -10.68 -1.26 28.52
C GLU A 300 -10.82 0.27 28.58
N GLU A 301 -9.70 0.99 28.69
CA GLU A 301 -9.66 2.45 28.64
C GLU A 301 -10.07 3.00 27.27
N LEU A 302 -9.49 2.47 26.18
CA LEU A 302 -9.89 2.80 24.81
C LEU A 302 -11.39 2.61 24.62
N ALA A 303 -11.92 1.46 25.06
CA ALA A 303 -13.34 1.12 24.93
C ALA A 303 -14.24 2.08 25.71
N ARG A 304 -13.86 2.46 26.94
CA ARG A 304 -14.60 3.43 27.76
C ARG A 304 -14.61 4.81 27.11
N SER A 305 -13.46 5.30 26.69
CA SER A 305 -13.30 6.61 26.05
C SER A 305 -14.01 6.69 24.69
N THR A 306 -13.97 5.60 23.91
CA THR A 306 -14.74 5.48 22.66
C THR A 306 -16.24 5.59 22.94
N ARG A 307 -16.79 4.82 23.90
CA ARG A 307 -18.22 4.92 24.24
C ARG A 307 -18.60 6.32 24.72
N ALA A 308 -17.75 6.95 25.54
CA ALA A 308 -17.98 8.31 26.01
C ALA A 308 -18.00 9.33 24.86
N ALA A 309 -17.13 9.19 23.85
CA ALA A 309 -17.14 10.07 22.67
C ALA A 309 -18.46 9.96 21.88
N TRP A 310 -18.97 8.74 21.69
CA TRP A 310 -20.23 8.52 20.97
C TRP A 310 -21.46 8.96 21.77
N ALA A 311 -21.45 8.82 23.10
CA ALA A 311 -22.53 9.26 23.98
C ALA A 311 -22.69 10.79 24.06
N LYS A 312 -21.71 11.56 23.59
CA LYS A 312 -21.85 13.02 23.43
C LYS A 312 -22.72 13.39 22.22
N VAL A 313 -22.90 12.48 21.27
CA VAL A 313 -23.56 12.74 19.98
C VAL A 313 -24.88 11.98 19.85
N PHE A 314 -24.94 10.75 20.38
CA PHE A 314 -26.11 9.88 20.26
C PHE A 314 -26.66 9.49 21.63
N ASP A 315 -27.99 9.45 21.74
CA ASP A 315 -28.69 9.03 22.94
C ASP A 315 -28.44 7.54 23.30
N ALA A 316 -28.71 7.20 24.56
CA ALA A 316 -28.46 5.86 25.09
C ALA A 316 -29.26 4.76 24.34
N GLU A 317 -30.48 5.06 23.91
CA GLU A 317 -31.32 4.11 23.18
C GLU A 317 -30.72 3.75 21.82
N THR A 318 -30.24 4.76 21.08
CA THR A 318 -29.55 4.62 19.81
C THR A 318 -28.27 3.81 20.00
N LEU A 319 -27.47 4.11 21.03
CA LEU A 319 -26.24 3.37 21.29
C LEU A 319 -26.50 1.90 21.64
N GLU A 320 -27.53 1.59 22.43
CA GLU A 320 -27.89 0.21 22.76
C GLU A 320 -28.36 -0.54 21.51
N ARG A 321 -29.23 0.08 20.70
CA ARG A 321 -29.71 -0.47 19.42
C ARG A 321 -28.56 -0.80 18.46
N HIS A 322 -27.50 0.02 18.48
CA HIS A 322 -26.33 -0.11 17.59
C HIS A 322 -25.07 -0.59 18.31
N ARG A 323 -25.19 -1.33 19.43
CA ARG A 323 -24.05 -1.81 20.22
C ARG A 323 -23.01 -2.61 19.43
N GLY A 324 -23.44 -3.32 18.38
CA GLY A 324 -22.52 -4.04 17.48
C GLY A 324 -21.60 -3.10 16.68
N ALA A 325 -22.13 -1.96 16.22
CA ALA A 325 -21.34 -0.95 15.51
C ALA A 325 -20.31 -0.29 16.42
N LEU A 326 -20.64 -0.03 17.69
CA LEU A 326 -19.67 0.41 18.69
C LEU A 326 -18.64 -0.68 19.00
N TRP A 327 -19.08 -1.93 19.10
CA TRP A 327 -18.20 -3.08 19.34
C TRP A 327 -17.11 -3.21 18.27
N TYR A 328 -17.38 -2.78 17.03
CA TYR A 328 -16.36 -2.70 15.99
C TYR A 328 -15.12 -1.93 16.44
N PHE A 329 -15.29 -0.75 17.04
CA PHE A 329 -14.18 0.07 17.54
C PHE A 329 -13.68 -0.39 18.90
N THR A 330 -14.57 -0.68 19.84
CA THR A 330 -14.17 -1.01 21.22
C THR A 330 -13.46 -2.35 21.34
N LYS A 331 -13.64 -3.27 20.39
CA LYS A 331 -12.88 -4.52 20.35
C LYS A 331 -11.44 -4.31 19.86
N TYR A 332 -11.20 -3.24 19.09
CA TYR A 332 -9.91 -2.80 18.53
C TYR A 332 -9.21 -3.81 17.60
N VAL A 333 -8.92 -5.02 18.08
CA VAL A 333 -8.30 -6.11 17.32
C VAL A 333 -9.29 -7.24 17.02
N THR A 334 -9.22 -7.87 15.87
CA THR A 334 -10.10 -9.01 15.55
C THR A 334 -9.35 -10.02 14.69
N PRO A 335 -9.07 -11.23 15.20
CA PRO A 335 -8.56 -12.33 14.38
C PRO A 335 -9.48 -12.60 13.17
N HIS A 336 -8.87 -13.01 12.05
CA HIS A 336 -9.62 -13.49 10.90
C HIS A 336 -10.12 -14.93 11.15
N GLN A 337 -10.66 -15.58 10.12
CA GLN A 337 -11.12 -16.97 10.16
C GLN A 337 -9.96 -17.92 10.46
N ALA A 338 -10.27 -19.06 11.10
CA ALA A 338 -9.32 -20.14 11.32
C ALA A 338 -8.67 -20.59 10.00
N GLY A 339 -7.40 -20.96 10.08
CA GLY A 339 -6.52 -21.32 8.97
C GLY A 339 -5.83 -20.12 8.30
N GLU A 340 -6.12 -18.88 8.71
CA GLU A 340 -5.52 -17.69 8.10
C GLU A 340 -4.64 -16.93 9.09
N PRO A 341 -3.42 -16.53 8.70
CA PRO A 341 -2.48 -15.77 9.55
C PRO A 341 -2.85 -14.28 9.63
N LEU A 342 -4.14 -13.95 9.54
CA LEU A 342 -4.65 -12.60 9.34
C LEU A 342 -5.41 -12.09 10.57
N PHE A 343 -5.31 -10.80 10.85
CA PHE A 343 -6.17 -10.10 11.82
C PHE A 343 -6.34 -8.62 11.47
N PHE A 344 -7.39 -8.00 11.99
CA PHE A 344 -7.68 -6.58 11.80
C PHE A 344 -7.29 -5.78 13.04
N VAL A 345 -6.73 -4.59 12.84
CA VAL A 345 -6.66 -3.51 13.84
C VAL A 345 -7.57 -2.37 13.36
N LYS A 346 -8.43 -1.87 14.24
CA LYS A 346 -9.52 -0.95 13.91
C LYS A 346 -9.35 0.38 14.67
N PRO A 347 -8.77 1.41 14.04
CA PRO A 347 -8.74 2.75 14.63
C PRO A 347 -10.14 3.20 15.04
N PRO A 348 -10.33 3.81 16.23
CA PRO A 348 -11.59 4.47 16.59
C PRO A 348 -11.70 5.84 15.88
N ALA A 349 -11.63 5.82 14.55
CA ALA A 349 -11.74 6.99 13.69
C ALA A 349 -12.53 6.62 12.43
N LEU A 350 -13.24 7.61 11.87
CA LEU A 350 -13.91 7.50 10.58
C LEU A 350 -13.18 8.39 9.59
N LEU A 351 -13.02 7.94 8.34
CA LEU A 351 -12.46 8.76 7.27
C LEU A 351 -13.49 9.00 6.16
N ARG A 352 -13.49 10.21 5.62
CA ARG A 352 -14.26 10.55 4.42
C ARG A 352 -13.38 11.22 3.38
N THR A 353 -13.43 10.73 2.16
CA THR A 353 -12.86 11.40 0.99
C THR A 353 -13.91 12.17 0.21
N SER A 354 -13.46 13.09 -0.65
CA SER A 354 -14.33 13.70 -1.67
C SER A 354 -14.96 12.63 -2.57
N PRO A 355 -16.16 12.87 -3.13
CA PRO A 355 -16.78 11.94 -4.08
C PRO A 355 -15.85 11.63 -5.26
N GLY A 356 -15.78 10.35 -5.65
CA GLY A 356 -14.88 9.89 -6.72
C GLY A 356 -13.47 9.55 -6.24
N TRP A 357 -13.16 9.76 -4.97
CA TRP A 357 -11.89 9.41 -4.34
C TRP A 357 -12.05 8.22 -3.39
N SER A 358 -10.98 7.44 -3.28
CA SER A 358 -10.83 6.37 -2.31
C SER A 358 -9.69 6.69 -1.35
N THR A 359 -9.54 5.91 -0.29
CA THR A 359 -8.34 5.88 0.54
C THR A 359 -7.56 4.60 0.25
N LEU A 360 -6.33 4.75 -0.22
CA LEU A 360 -5.31 3.71 -0.20
C LEU A 360 -4.81 3.55 1.23
N VAL A 361 -5.02 2.38 1.80
CA VAL A 361 -4.41 1.95 3.06
C VAL A 361 -3.10 1.27 2.69
N GLU A 362 -1.97 1.91 2.98
CA GLU A 362 -0.65 1.34 2.76
C GLU A 362 -0.06 0.91 4.11
N GLY A 363 0.10 -0.40 4.30
CA GLY A 363 0.60 -0.93 5.55
C GLY A 363 2.06 -0.60 5.82
N LEU A 364 2.37 -0.35 7.10
CA LEU A 364 3.73 -0.20 7.60
C LEU A 364 4.13 -1.51 8.27
N PRO A 365 5.09 -2.24 7.68
CA PRO A 365 5.48 -3.55 8.16
C PRO A 365 6.37 -3.43 9.40
N GLY A 366 6.49 -4.53 10.14
CA GLY A 366 7.42 -4.61 11.27
C GLY A 366 8.02 -6.01 11.42
N PRO A 367 8.80 -6.25 12.49
CA PRO A 367 9.46 -7.54 12.68
C PRO A 367 8.45 -8.69 12.80
N GLY A 368 8.39 -9.56 11.80
CA GLY A 368 7.55 -10.76 11.79
C GLY A 368 6.10 -10.55 11.33
N TYR A 369 5.73 -9.35 10.88
CA TYR A 369 4.42 -9.09 10.32
C TYR A 369 4.49 -8.08 9.17
N GLU A 370 3.47 -8.11 8.34
CA GLU A 370 3.18 -7.04 7.39
C GLU A 370 1.76 -6.52 7.64
N VAL A 371 1.51 -5.32 7.13
CA VAL A 371 0.16 -4.78 7.03
C VAL A 371 -0.18 -4.70 5.55
N LEU A 372 -1.31 -5.28 5.18
CA LEU A 372 -1.76 -5.41 3.80
C LEU A 372 -2.22 -4.06 3.25
N ARG A 373 -1.84 -3.82 2.00
CA ARG A 373 -2.37 -2.76 1.14
C ARG A 373 -3.85 -3.03 0.83
N GLY A 374 -4.68 -2.01 1.01
CA GLY A 374 -6.09 -2.02 0.64
C GLY A 374 -6.52 -0.72 0.00
N VAL A 375 -7.59 -0.73 -0.78
CA VAL A 375 -8.24 0.49 -1.28
C VAL A 375 -9.68 0.47 -0.84
N VAL A 376 -10.14 1.59 -0.27
CA VAL A 376 -11.48 1.70 0.30
C VAL A 376 -12.15 2.96 -0.23
N ALA A 377 -13.36 2.83 -0.75
CA ALA A 377 -14.17 3.96 -1.22
C ALA A 377 -14.75 4.72 -0.01
N THR A 378 -13.90 5.55 0.61
CA THR A 378 -14.18 6.31 1.84
C THR A 378 -15.10 7.50 1.62
N ASP A 379 -15.45 7.81 0.37
CA ASP A 379 -16.59 8.65 0.02
C ASP A 379 -17.94 7.98 0.35
N ARG A 380 -17.94 6.66 0.60
CA ARG A 380 -19.15 5.86 0.88
C ARG A 380 -19.05 4.98 2.13
N PHE A 381 -17.86 4.50 2.45
CA PHE A 381 -17.61 3.60 3.58
C PHE A 381 -16.48 4.13 4.46
N HIS A 382 -16.84 4.59 5.65
CA HIS A 382 -15.95 5.45 6.44
C HIS A 382 -15.07 4.73 7.47
N ALA A 383 -15.29 3.44 7.71
CA ALA A 383 -14.49 2.66 8.65
C ALA A 383 -13.30 2.00 7.92
N LEU A 384 -12.11 2.07 8.52
CA LEU A 384 -10.89 1.59 7.86
C LEU A 384 -10.05 0.72 8.79
N PRO A 385 -10.10 -0.61 8.64
CA PRO A 385 -9.19 -1.46 9.36
C PRO A 385 -7.82 -1.53 8.66
N ALA A 386 -6.75 -1.57 9.45
CA ALA A 386 -5.46 -2.07 9.01
C ALA A 386 -5.46 -3.59 9.18
N VAL A 387 -4.95 -4.33 8.19
CA VAL A 387 -4.98 -5.80 8.22
C VAL A 387 -3.61 -6.36 8.20
N PHE A 388 -3.33 -7.17 9.20
CA PHE A 388 -2.02 -7.71 9.45
C PHE A 388 -1.95 -9.12 8.88
N ARG A 389 -0.80 -9.46 8.32
CA ARG A 389 -0.41 -10.85 8.02
C ARG A 389 0.82 -11.20 8.85
N LEU A 390 0.72 -12.26 9.65
CA LEU A 390 1.84 -12.81 10.40
C LEU A 390 2.73 -13.63 9.47
N GLY A 391 4.04 -13.38 9.51
CA GLY A 391 4.98 -13.91 8.51
C GLY A 391 5.37 -15.37 8.70
N PHE A 392 5.43 -15.86 9.93
CA PHE A 392 5.91 -17.22 10.24
C PHE A 392 5.06 -17.87 11.34
N PRO A 393 4.61 -19.12 11.15
CA PRO A 393 3.97 -19.89 12.21
C PRO A 393 4.87 -20.00 13.46
N GLY A 394 4.26 -19.97 14.64
CA GLY A 394 4.92 -20.08 15.94
C GLY A 394 5.62 -18.81 16.41
N ARG A 395 5.96 -17.87 15.51
CA ARG A 395 6.68 -16.66 15.87
C ARG A 395 5.76 -15.67 16.58
N ARG A 396 6.19 -15.24 17.78
CA ARG A 396 5.55 -14.15 18.52
C ARG A 396 5.92 -12.80 17.91
N VAL A 397 4.93 -11.96 17.72
CA VAL A 397 5.06 -10.56 17.28
C VAL A 397 4.53 -9.67 18.39
N VAL A 398 5.26 -8.58 18.69
CA VAL A 398 4.85 -7.56 19.65
C VAL A 398 4.77 -6.23 18.94
N VAL A 399 3.61 -5.57 19.01
CA VAL A 399 3.40 -4.25 18.43
C VAL A 399 3.09 -3.29 19.57
N LYS A 400 3.98 -2.33 19.80
CA LYS A 400 3.86 -1.35 20.89
C LYS A 400 2.78 -0.33 20.57
N ALA A 401 2.21 0.31 21.60
CA ALA A 401 1.45 1.54 21.41
C ALA A 401 2.38 2.63 20.81
N GLY A 402 1.82 3.50 19.98
CA GLY A 402 2.56 4.52 19.21
C GLY A 402 3.29 3.99 17.97
N ALA A 403 3.34 2.67 17.74
CA ALA A 403 3.95 2.12 16.53
C ALA A 403 3.12 2.52 15.30
N PRO A 404 3.73 3.07 14.23
CA PRO A 404 2.99 3.43 13.03
C PRO A 404 2.55 2.16 12.29
N LEU A 405 1.26 2.04 11.97
CA LEU A 405 0.67 0.81 11.42
C LEU A 405 0.33 0.90 9.93
N ALA A 406 -0.17 2.05 9.50
CA ALA A 406 -0.58 2.25 8.11
C ALA A 406 -0.60 3.73 7.75
N ARG A 407 -0.35 4.01 6.47
CA ARG A 407 -0.61 5.29 5.82
C ARG A 407 -1.99 5.25 5.16
N PHE A 408 -2.76 6.30 5.32
CA PHE A 408 -4.05 6.51 4.66
C PHE A 408 -3.87 7.62 3.64
N ILE A 409 -3.73 7.22 2.38
CA ILE A 409 -3.40 8.09 1.25
C ILE A 409 -4.66 8.24 0.40
N PRO A 410 -5.26 9.43 0.28
CA PRO A 410 -6.38 9.62 -0.60
C PRO A 410 -5.93 9.53 -2.06
N VAL A 411 -6.70 8.82 -2.88
CA VAL A 411 -6.40 8.53 -4.27
C VAL A 411 -7.65 8.72 -5.13
N PRO A 412 -7.60 9.51 -6.22
CA PRO A 412 -8.70 9.59 -7.18
C PRO A 412 -8.92 8.20 -7.79
N ARG A 413 -10.16 7.70 -7.83
CA ARG A 413 -10.43 6.36 -8.36
C ARG A 413 -9.94 6.17 -9.80
N GLN A 414 -9.97 7.24 -10.62
CA GLN A 414 -9.43 7.21 -11.97
C GLN A 414 -7.93 6.88 -12.05
N LEU A 415 -7.13 7.21 -11.02
CA LEU A 415 -5.69 6.89 -11.01
C LEU A 415 -5.41 5.42 -10.69
N LEU A 416 -6.34 4.72 -10.05
CA LEU A 416 -6.21 3.28 -9.81
C LEU A 416 -6.21 2.50 -11.14
N ASP A 417 -6.97 2.99 -12.11
CA ASP A 417 -7.13 2.39 -13.43
C ASP A 417 -6.42 3.18 -14.57
N ALA A 418 -5.67 4.24 -14.25
CA ALA A 418 -4.93 5.07 -15.23
C ALA A 418 -3.69 4.36 -15.78
N GLY A 419 -3.45 4.45 -17.10
CA GLY A 419 -2.32 3.80 -17.79
C GLY A 419 -1.02 4.59 -17.70
N PHE A 420 -0.02 4.16 -18.48
CA PHE A 420 1.18 4.92 -18.79
C PHE A 420 1.47 4.84 -20.28
N GLU A 421 2.24 5.81 -20.78
CA GLU A 421 2.71 5.85 -22.15
C GLU A 421 4.14 5.34 -22.22
N ARG A 422 4.45 4.46 -23.19
CA ARG A 422 5.82 4.06 -23.47
C ARG A 422 6.40 5.02 -24.50
N VAL A 423 7.55 5.58 -24.17
CA VAL A 423 8.32 6.41 -25.08
C VAL A 423 9.37 5.54 -25.73
N ASP A 424 9.33 5.45 -27.05
CA ASP A 424 10.29 4.69 -27.81
C ASP A 424 11.68 5.28 -27.64
N TRP A 425 12.56 4.48 -27.04
CA TRP A 425 13.98 4.75 -27.00
C TRP A 425 14.66 3.78 -27.96
N SER A 426 14.50 4.04 -29.25
CA SER A 426 15.03 3.16 -30.29
C SER A 426 16.54 3.05 -30.14
N PHE A 427 17.02 1.82 -29.93
CA PHE A 427 18.41 1.43 -30.18
C PHE A 427 18.62 1.53 -31.69
N ALA A 428 19.24 2.62 -32.16
CA ALA A 428 19.77 2.66 -33.52
C ALA A 428 21.04 1.81 -33.59
#